data_AF-A0A0F9I8M2-F1
#
_entry.id   AF-A0A0F9I8M2-F1
#
_cell.length_a   1.000
_cell.length_b   1.000
_cell.length_c   1.000
_cell.angle_alpha   90.00
_cell.angle_beta   90.00
_cell.angle_gamma   90.00
#
_symmetry.space_group_name_H-M   'P 1'
#
loop_
_entity.id
_entity.type
_entity.pdbx_description
1 polymer ?
#
loop_
_entity_poly.entity_id
_entity_poly.type
_entity_poly.pdbx_seq_one_letter_code
_entity_poly.pdbx_strand_id
1 'polypeptide(L)'
;MSYIDVLKVHDTIHVVERRNGKRIFQKMPAKYVFYAKNSKGTFTSIYDDSLIKFETSSFRHFQKEVRSVRAGNLFEHDINPVIRFLENNYSGAEAPDLHIAFFDIEVDFDPEIGFANPSDPYCAVNAISVYQNWTKKNKTLVLKPKTITWDQAADICDSFEDTVLCQNEEELFDKFFELIDDADVLSGWNSTTFDIPYLVKRLEKIKNRDSTKRFCLWKQFPRKRTFEKFGKEQLTYDIYGRVHLDYLELYQKHTYHEMHSYSLDFVGEHETGDRKLPYEGSLDRLYKYDFKKFIEYNRQDVMLLVKIDDKNRFIDLSNQLAHDNNVLLQNTLGSVALIDQAIINEIHNQDLI
;
A
#
# COMPACT_ATOMS: atom_id res chain seq x y z
N MET A 1 -17.41 8.48 -6.12
CA MET A 1 -16.90 7.12 -6.45
C MET A 1 -15.75 7.24 -7.42
N SER A 2 -14.60 6.65 -7.10
CA SER A 2 -13.33 7.03 -7.73
C SER A 2 -12.32 5.87 -7.83
N TYR A 3 -11.10 6.18 -8.26
CA TYR A 3 -9.96 5.28 -8.41
C TYR A 3 -9.41 4.78 -7.07
N ILE A 4 -8.81 3.60 -7.11
CA ILE A 4 -7.96 3.03 -6.04
C ILE A 4 -6.50 3.33 -6.37
N ASP A 5 -6.09 2.97 -7.58
CA ASP A 5 -4.72 3.17 -8.07
C ASP A 5 -4.70 3.32 -9.60
N VAL A 6 -3.66 3.98 -10.10
CA VAL A 6 -3.47 4.25 -11.53
C VAL A 6 -2.02 3.97 -11.90
N LEU A 7 -1.84 3.08 -12.88
CA LEU A 7 -0.54 2.73 -13.43
C LEU A 7 -0.46 3.07 -14.91
N LYS A 8 0.55 3.84 -15.28
CA LYS A 8 0.91 4.06 -16.68
C LYS A 8 1.81 2.93 -17.18
N VAL A 9 1.38 2.23 -18.22
CA VAL A 9 2.17 1.22 -18.95
C VAL A 9 2.27 1.66 -20.41
N HIS A 10 3.46 2.11 -20.82
CA HIS A 10 3.68 2.77 -22.12
C HIS A 10 2.71 3.95 -22.31
N ASP A 11 1.99 4.02 -23.43
CA ASP A 11 1.01 5.06 -23.74
C ASP A 11 -0.42 4.70 -23.27
N THR A 12 -0.55 3.77 -22.32
CA THR A 12 -1.83 3.34 -21.75
C THR A 12 -1.85 3.58 -20.25
N ILE A 13 -2.93 4.18 -19.77
CA ILE A 13 -3.28 4.29 -18.36
C ILE A 13 -4.15 3.10 -17.99
N HIS A 14 -3.72 2.35 -16.98
CA HIS A 14 -4.50 1.33 -16.32
C HIS A 14 -5.04 1.92 -15.03
N VAL A 15 -6.35 1.89 -14.84
CA VAL A 15 -6.99 2.36 -13.61
C VAL A 15 -7.79 1.22 -13.00
N VAL A 16 -7.68 1.09 -11.69
CA VAL A 16 -8.54 0.24 -10.88
C VAL A 16 -9.37 1.15 -10.00
N GLU A 17 -10.66 0.88 -9.94
CA GLU A 17 -11.64 1.70 -9.23
C GLU A 17 -12.48 0.81 -8.33
N ARG A 18 -13.11 1.41 -7.33
CA ARG A 18 -14.22 0.79 -6.62
C ARG A 18 -15.49 1.61 -6.83
N ARG A 19 -16.48 0.98 -7.46
CA ARG A 19 -17.80 1.57 -7.71
C ARG A 19 -18.88 0.63 -7.21
N ASN A 20 -19.77 1.13 -6.34
CA ASN A 20 -20.87 0.36 -5.76
C ASN A 20 -20.43 -0.98 -5.18
N GLY A 21 -19.34 -0.98 -4.39
CA GLY A 21 -18.77 -2.17 -3.75
C GLY A 21 -18.09 -3.16 -4.71
N LYS A 22 -17.93 -2.83 -6.00
CA LYS A 22 -17.26 -3.69 -6.99
C LYS A 22 -15.98 -3.05 -7.49
N ARG A 23 -14.92 -3.87 -7.58
CA ARG A 23 -13.68 -3.48 -8.26
C ARG A 23 -13.87 -3.49 -9.77
N ILE A 24 -13.46 -2.41 -10.44
CA ILE A 24 -13.54 -2.26 -11.89
C ILE A 24 -12.15 -1.95 -12.43
N PHE A 25 -11.80 -2.59 -13.54
CA PHE A 25 -10.55 -2.34 -14.26
C PHE A 25 -10.84 -1.65 -15.58
N GLN A 26 -10.17 -0.53 -15.83
CA GLN A 26 -10.26 0.16 -17.10
C GLN A 26 -8.88 0.43 -17.69
N LYS A 27 -8.85 0.60 -19.01
CA LYS A 27 -7.67 1.00 -19.76
C LYS A 27 -8.03 2.15 -20.68
N MET A 28 -7.26 3.21 -20.62
CA MET A 28 -7.48 4.43 -21.40
C MET A 28 -6.14 4.89 -21.99
N PRO A 29 -6.13 5.55 -23.15
CA PRO A 29 -4.90 6.13 -23.67
C PRO A 29 -4.38 7.20 -22.70
N ALA A 30 -3.07 7.22 -22.46
CA ALA A 30 -2.44 8.33 -21.76
C ALA A 30 -2.60 9.60 -22.59
N LYS A 31 -2.88 10.72 -21.94
CA LYS A 31 -2.89 12.04 -22.57
C LYS A 31 -1.65 12.80 -22.14
N TYR A 32 -0.85 13.22 -23.11
CA TYR A 32 0.31 14.06 -22.90
C TYR A 32 -0.04 15.47 -23.36
N VAL A 33 0.08 16.43 -22.45
CA VAL A 33 -0.37 17.80 -22.64
C VAL A 33 0.77 18.74 -22.29
N PHE A 34 0.95 19.79 -23.08
CA PHE A 34 1.70 20.97 -22.69
C PHE A 34 1.02 22.20 -23.28
N TYR A 35 1.36 23.37 -22.74
CA TYR A 35 0.94 24.64 -23.30
C TYR A 35 2.17 25.43 -23.74
N ALA A 36 2.04 26.19 -24.83
CA ALA A 36 3.13 26.99 -25.37
C ALA A 36 2.70 28.41 -25.69
N LYS A 37 3.58 29.39 -25.43
CA LYS A 37 3.32 30.80 -25.76
C LYS A 37 2.98 30.96 -27.25
N ASN A 38 1.83 31.57 -27.52
CA ASN A 38 1.35 31.83 -28.87
C ASN A 38 0.39 33.03 -28.84
N SER A 39 0.61 34.05 -29.68
CA SER A 39 -0.22 35.26 -29.71
C SER A 39 -1.68 35.04 -30.11
N LYS A 40 -2.02 33.86 -30.64
CA LYS A 40 -3.39 33.43 -30.98
C LYS A 40 -3.93 32.39 -29.99
N GLY A 41 -3.26 32.20 -28.86
CA GLY A 41 -3.66 31.26 -27.82
C GLY A 41 -4.98 31.65 -27.15
N THR A 42 -5.72 30.65 -26.69
CA THR A 42 -6.99 30.84 -25.96
C THR A 42 -6.86 30.56 -24.47
N PHE A 43 -5.71 30.06 -24.03
CA PHE A 43 -5.39 29.81 -22.63
C PHE A 43 -4.49 30.93 -22.11
N THR A 44 -4.55 31.21 -20.82
CA THR A 44 -3.78 32.27 -20.16
C THR A 44 -2.86 31.65 -19.12
N SER A 45 -1.57 32.01 -19.12
CA SER A 45 -0.65 31.58 -18.06
C SER A 45 -0.85 32.38 -16.77
N ILE A 46 -0.30 31.91 -15.65
CA ILE A 46 -0.17 32.70 -14.41
C ILE A 46 0.65 34.01 -14.56
N TYR A 47 1.27 34.24 -15.72
CA TYR A 47 2.02 35.45 -16.06
C TYR A 47 1.33 36.30 -17.13
N ASP A 48 0.04 36.07 -17.39
CA ASP A 48 -0.77 36.73 -18.43
C ASP A 48 -0.27 36.48 -19.88
N ASP A 49 0.48 35.40 -20.12
CA ASP A 49 0.86 35.00 -21.48
C ASP A 49 -0.29 34.28 -22.18
N SER A 50 -0.53 34.59 -23.46
CA SER A 50 -1.45 33.81 -24.31
C SER A 50 -0.79 32.50 -24.74
N LEU A 51 -1.48 31.38 -24.51
CA LEU A 51 -1.00 30.02 -24.71
C LEU A 51 -1.89 29.20 -25.65
N ILE A 52 -1.26 28.35 -26.47
CA ILE A 52 -1.93 27.29 -27.22
C ILE A 52 -1.68 25.93 -26.57
N LYS A 53 -2.73 25.11 -26.48
CA LYS A 53 -2.64 23.74 -25.97
C LYS A 53 -2.17 22.79 -27.06
N PHE A 54 -1.22 21.91 -26.72
CA PHE A 54 -0.90 20.72 -27.49
C PHE A 54 -1.31 19.47 -26.69
N GLU A 55 -1.98 18.51 -27.35
CA GLU A 55 -2.37 17.24 -26.74
C GLU A 55 -2.11 16.09 -27.73
N THR A 56 -1.55 14.99 -27.24
CA THR A 56 -1.38 13.75 -28.00
C THR A 56 -1.44 12.54 -27.08
N SER A 57 -1.73 11.37 -27.64
CA SER A 57 -1.67 10.10 -26.92
C SER A 57 -0.38 9.32 -27.16
N SER A 58 0.58 9.88 -27.89
CA SER A 58 1.88 9.26 -28.14
C SER A 58 3.00 10.00 -27.43
N PHE A 59 3.69 9.34 -26.50
CA PHE A 59 4.83 9.95 -25.81
C PHE A 59 5.93 10.38 -26.77
N ARG A 60 6.16 9.58 -27.83
CA ARG A 60 7.17 9.89 -28.84
C ARG A 60 6.83 11.16 -29.60
N HIS A 61 5.57 11.35 -29.98
CA HIS A 61 5.12 12.58 -30.63
C HIS A 61 5.21 13.76 -29.66
N PHE A 62 4.76 13.58 -28.42
CA PHE A 62 4.86 14.58 -27.37
C PHE A 62 6.30 15.10 -27.20
N GLN A 63 7.27 14.21 -27.05
CA GLN A 63 8.68 14.61 -26.91
C GLN A 63 9.23 15.33 -28.14
N LYS A 64 8.78 14.97 -29.35
CA LYS A 64 9.19 15.66 -30.57
C LYS A 64 8.68 17.10 -30.58
N GLU A 65 7.41 17.31 -30.22
CA GLU A 65 6.80 18.64 -30.18
C GLU A 65 7.37 19.50 -29.06
N VAL A 66 7.57 18.95 -27.86
CA VAL A 66 8.25 19.64 -26.74
C VAL A 66 9.63 20.17 -27.16
N ARG A 67 10.43 19.37 -27.88
CA ARG A 67 11.76 19.79 -28.38
C ARG A 67 11.69 20.84 -29.49
N SER A 68 10.55 20.98 -30.17
CA SER A 68 10.36 21.97 -31.24
C SER A 68 10.04 23.37 -30.68
N VAL A 69 9.57 23.44 -29.44
CA VAL A 69 9.26 24.70 -28.75
C VAL A 69 10.50 25.22 -28.04
N ARG A 70 10.74 26.53 -28.12
CA ARG A 70 11.86 27.18 -27.43
C ARG A 70 11.75 27.02 -25.91
N ALA A 71 12.86 26.67 -25.25
CA ALA A 71 12.95 26.65 -23.80
C ALA A 71 12.52 28.01 -23.19
N GLY A 72 11.68 27.97 -22.16
CA GLY A 72 11.06 29.16 -21.55
C GLY A 72 9.69 29.55 -22.14
N ASN A 73 9.25 28.90 -23.22
CA ASN A 73 7.91 29.08 -23.79
C ASN A 73 6.95 27.92 -23.49
N LEU A 74 7.39 26.91 -22.73
CA LEU A 74 6.62 25.72 -22.38
C LEU A 74 6.06 25.82 -20.96
N PHE A 75 4.84 25.36 -20.79
CA PHE A 75 4.13 25.25 -19.52
C PHE A 75 3.60 23.83 -19.36
N GLU A 76 3.62 23.33 -18.14
CA GLU A 76 3.01 22.05 -17.72
C GLU A 76 3.50 20.77 -18.42
N HIS A 77 4.50 20.87 -19.29
CA HIS A 77 5.06 19.74 -20.04
C HIS A 77 5.69 18.63 -19.18
N ASP A 78 5.95 18.92 -17.91
CA ASP A 78 6.55 18.06 -16.89
C ASP A 78 5.53 17.41 -15.96
N ILE A 79 4.25 17.78 -16.07
CA ILE A 79 3.18 17.16 -15.27
C ILE A 79 3.05 15.69 -15.65
N ASN A 80 3.03 14.83 -14.62
CA ASN A 80 2.93 13.39 -14.80
C ASN A 80 1.59 13.04 -15.48
N PRO A 81 1.59 12.28 -16.60
CA PRO A 81 0.36 11.87 -17.28
C PRO A 81 -0.65 11.13 -16.40
N VAL A 82 -0.19 10.46 -15.33
CA VAL A 82 -1.09 9.84 -14.35
C VAL A 82 -1.88 10.90 -13.58
N ILE A 83 -1.23 11.95 -13.11
CA ILE A 83 -1.88 13.03 -12.36
C ILE A 83 -2.83 13.80 -13.28
N ARG A 84 -2.39 14.10 -14.51
CA ARG A 84 -3.26 14.69 -15.55
C ARG A 84 -4.49 13.83 -15.85
N PHE A 85 -4.31 12.51 -15.89
CA PHE A 85 -5.43 11.58 -16.06
C PHE A 85 -6.39 11.65 -14.86
N LEU A 86 -5.88 11.69 -13.64
CA LEU A 86 -6.70 11.79 -12.44
C LEU A 86 -7.54 13.06 -12.43
N GLU A 87 -6.90 14.21 -12.64
CA GLU A 87 -7.55 15.51 -12.72
C GLU A 87 -8.70 15.52 -13.75
N ASN A 88 -8.42 15.09 -14.99
CA ASN A 88 -9.41 15.15 -16.07
C ASN A 88 -10.61 14.21 -15.90
N ASN A 89 -10.46 13.12 -15.14
CA ASN A 89 -11.48 12.06 -15.05
C ASN A 89 -12.14 11.96 -13.68
N TYR A 90 -11.52 12.51 -12.63
CA TYR A 90 -11.95 12.36 -11.24
C TYR A 90 -11.94 13.67 -10.45
N SER A 91 -11.71 14.83 -11.08
CA SER A 91 -11.92 16.12 -10.39
C SER A 91 -13.36 16.22 -9.87
N GLY A 92 -13.49 16.54 -8.58
CA GLY A 92 -14.77 16.57 -7.87
C GLY A 92 -15.41 15.20 -7.59
N ALA A 93 -14.73 14.08 -7.88
CA ALA A 93 -15.26 12.76 -7.56
C ALA A 93 -15.04 12.42 -6.08
N GLU A 94 -16.11 11.98 -5.40
CA GLU A 94 -15.99 11.49 -4.02
C GLU A 94 -15.06 10.28 -3.93
N ALA A 95 -14.26 10.23 -2.86
CA ALA A 95 -13.40 9.10 -2.54
C ALA A 95 -14.21 7.77 -2.49
N PRO A 96 -13.64 6.65 -2.95
CA PRO A 96 -14.32 5.36 -2.92
C PRO A 96 -14.34 4.80 -1.50
N ASP A 97 -15.34 3.99 -1.21
CA ASP A 97 -15.32 3.12 -0.02
C ASP A 97 -14.36 1.95 -0.27
N LEU A 98 -13.22 1.93 0.42
CA LEU A 98 -12.11 1.03 0.15
C LEU A 98 -12.23 -0.29 0.92
N HIS A 99 -11.88 -1.38 0.25
CA HIS A 99 -11.61 -2.65 0.92
C HIS A 99 -10.20 -2.64 1.52
N ILE A 100 -10.12 -2.46 2.83
CA ILE A 100 -8.88 -2.39 3.59
C ILE A 100 -8.62 -3.73 4.26
N ALA A 101 -7.45 -4.31 4.02
CA ALA A 101 -6.95 -5.48 4.72
C ALA A 101 -5.81 -5.08 5.66
N PHE A 102 -6.04 -5.21 6.96
CA PHE A 102 -4.99 -5.10 7.98
C PHE A 102 -4.34 -6.46 8.15
N PHE A 103 -3.01 -6.52 8.21
CA PHE A 103 -2.30 -7.77 8.36
C PHE A 103 -1.02 -7.64 9.17
N ASP A 104 -0.59 -8.77 9.70
CA ASP A 104 0.65 -8.94 10.45
C ASP A 104 1.17 -10.38 10.25
N ILE A 105 2.49 -10.54 10.16
CA ILE A 105 3.13 -11.85 9.96
C ILE A 105 4.00 -12.25 11.16
N GLU A 106 4.10 -13.55 11.38
CA GLU A 106 5.07 -14.13 12.29
C GLU A 106 6.06 -15.00 11.52
N VAL A 107 7.34 -14.86 11.85
CA VAL A 107 8.44 -15.53 11.16
C VAL A 107 9.17 -16.46 12.12
N ASP A 108 9.59 -17.62 11.63
CA ASP A 108 10.34 -18.59 12.41
C ASP A 108 11.70 -18.05 12.87
N PHE A 109 12.27 -18.68 13.89
CA PHE A 109 13.56 -18.31 14.44
C PHE A 109 14.55 -19.45 14.33
N ASP A 110 15.74 -19.16 13.80
CA ASP A 110 16.84 -20.10 13.75
C ASP A 110 17.76 -19.89 14.98
N PRO A 111 17.93 -20.87 15.89
CA PRO A 111 18.78 -20.71 17.06
C PRO A 111 20.27 -20.53 16.76
N GLU A 112 20.74 -20.99 15.60
CA GLU A 112 22.15 -20.90 15.19
C GLU A 112 22.43 -19.59 14.46
N ILE A 113 21.52 -19.15 13.58
CA ILE A 113 21.71 -17.96 12.72
C ILE A 113 21.06 -16.70 13.33
N GLY A 114 19.95 -16.87 14.03
CA GLY A 114 19.17 -15.80 14.66
C GLY A 114 17.92 -15.41 13.88
N PHE A 115 17.58 -14.11 13.93
CA PHE A 115 16.41 -13.57 13.26
C PHE A 115 16.66 -13.38 11.75
N ALA A 116 15.74 -13.87 10.93
CA ALA A 116 15.75 -13.58 9.51
C ALA A 116 15.35 -12.12 9.26
N ASN A 117 16.13 -11.45 8.41
CA ASN A 117 15.81 -10.09 8.00
C ASN A 117 15.18 -10.09 6.58
N PRO A 118 14.42 -9.06 6.20
CA PRO A 118 13.74 -9.04 4.90
C PRO A 118 14.66 -9.11 3.68
N SER A 119 15.94 -8.75 3.81
CA SER A 119 16.91 -8.85 2.71
C SER A 119 17.37 -10.29 2.44
N ASP A 120 17.32 -11.16 3.45
CA ASP A 120 17.54 -12.61 3.34
C ASP A 120 16.55 -13.40 4.23
N PRO A 121 15.33 -13.69 3.72
CA PRO A 121 14.31 -14.41 4.48
C PRO A 121 14.56 -15.92 4.47
N TYR A 122 15.55 -16.39 5.23
CA TYR A 122 15.87 -17.83 5.36
C TYR A 122 14.89 -18.60 6.24
N CYS A 123 14.26 -17.95 7.22
CA CYS A 123 13.20 -18.55 8.04
C CYS A 123 11.85 -18.57 7.32
N ALA A 124 10.96 -19.49 7.72
CA ALA A 124 9.61 -19.59 7.16
C ALA A 124 8.67 -18.57 7.79
N VAL A 125 7.64 -18.17 7.07
CA VAL A 125 6.48 -17.48 7.66
C VAL A 125 5.61 -18.52 8.37
N ASN A 126 5.52 -18.42 9.69
CA ASN A 126 4.78 -19.34 10.55
C ASN A 126 3.30 -18.98 10.67
N ALA A 127 2.97 -17.69 10.65
CA ALA A 127 1.58 -17.23 10.70
C ALA A 127 1.37 -15.94 9.92
N ILE A 128 0.16 -15.76 9.41
CA ILE A 128 -0.35 -14.48 8.88
C ILE A 128 -1.78 -14.31 9.38
N SER A 129 -2.05 -13.21 10.07
CA SER A 129 -3.41 -12.76 10.38
C SER A 129 -3.82 -11.64 9.43
N VAL A 130 -5.06 -11.67 8.97
CA VAL A 130 -5.64 -10.68 8.04
C VAL A 130 -7.06 -10.31 8.49
N TYR A 131 -7.26 -9.05 8.85
CA TYR A 131 -8.58 -8.49 9.06
C TYR A 131 -9.07 -7.78 7.81
N GLN A 132 -10.26 -8.13 7.35
CA GLN A 132 -10.90 -7.54 6.17
C GLN A 132 -12.02 -6.58 6.60
N ASN A 133 -11.88 -5.28 6.33
CA ASN A 133 -12.87 -4.29 6.78
C ASN A 133 -14.26 -4.48 6.14
N TRP A 134 -14.36 -5.14 4.98
CA TRP A 134 -15.60 -5.32 4.24
C TRP A 134 -16.38 -6.57 4.66
N THR A 135 -15.70 -7.60 5.18
CA THR A 135 -16.36 -8.79 5.76
C THR A 135 -16.42 -8.73 7.28
N LYS A 136 -15.66 -7.80 7.91
CA LYS A 136 -15.49 -7.66 9.36
C LYS A 136 -14.94 -8.94 10.02
N LYS A 137 -14.16 -9.73 9.28
CA LYS A 137 -13.55 -10.99 9.74
C LYS A 137 -12.05 -10.85 9.91
N ASN A 138 -11.54 -11.36 11.03
CA ASN A 138 -10.12 -11.60 11.25
C ASN A 138 -9.81 -13.07 10.97
N LYS A 139 -9.00 -13.35 9.95
CA LYS A 139 -8.63 -14.70 9.55
C LYS A 139 -7.16 -14.95 9.83
N THR A 140 -6.82 -16.12 10.36
CA THR A 140 -5.43 -16.47 10.67
C THR A 140 -5.03 -17.74 9.95
N LEU A 141 -3.92 -17.66 9.22
CA LEU A 141 -3.28 -18.78 8.54
C LEU A 141 -2.04 -19.15 9.35
N VAL A 142 -1.90 -20.41 9.76
CA VAL A 142 -0.81 -20.85 10.63
C VAL A 142 -0.18 -22.15 10.15
N LEU A 143 1.13 -22.30 10.38
CA LEU A 143 1.85 -23.56 10.32
C LEU A 143 2.02 -24.12 11.73
N LYS A 144 1.93 -25.45 11.88
CA LYS A 144 2.18 -26.07 13.18
C LYS A 144 3.67 -26.06 13.52
N PRO A 145 4.04 -25.93 14.81
CA PRO A 145 5.39 -26.17 15.25
C PRO A 145 5.76 -27.67 15.12
N LYS A 146 7.06 -27.95 15.11
CA LYS A 146 7.58 -29.33 15.06
C LYS A 146 7.34 -30.12 16.36
N THR A 147 7.06 -29.41 17.45
CA THR A 147 6.89 -29.94 18.81
C THR A 147 5.52 -30.59 19.07
N ILE A 148 4.53 -30.35 18.21
CA ILE A 148 3.17 -30.90 18.35
C ILE A 148 2.75 -31.70 17.11
N THR A 149 1.80 -32.63 17.29
CA THR A 149 1.20 -33.39 16.20
C THR A 149 0.24 -32.53 15.37
N TRP A 150 -0.12 -33.02 14.18
CA TRP A 150 -1.14 -32.36 13.37
C TRP A 150 -2.49 -32.26 14.10
N ASP A 151 -2.94 -33.36 14.71
CA ASP A 151 -4.23 -33.42 15.42
C ASP A 151 -4.26 -32.43 16.60
N GLN A 152 -3.17 -32.34 17.37
CA GLN A 152 -3.06 -31.34 18.45
C GLN A 152 -3.13 -29.90 17.92
N ALA A 153 -2.46 -29.61 16.81
CA ALA A 153 -2.51 -28.30 16.18
C ALA A 153 -3.90 -27.97 15.65
N ALA A 154 -4.58 -28.95 15.05
CA ALA A 154 -5.94 -28.82 14.53
C ALA A 154 -6.93 -28.54 15.68
N ASP A 155 -6.87 -29.30 16.77
CA ASP A 155 -7.70 -29.09 17.96
C ASP A 155 -7.53 -27.67 18.54
N ILE A 156 -6.29 -27.14 18.54
CA ILE A 156 -6.00 -25.77 18.97
C ILE A 156 -6.62 -24.76 17.99
N CYS A 157 -6.42 -24.94 16.69
CA CYS A 157 -6.98 -24.06 15.67
C CYS A 157 -8.51 -24.02 15.69
N ASP A 158 -9.17 -25.14 15.98
CA ASP A 158 -10.64 -25.24 16.09
C ASP A 158 -11.21 -24.42 17.28
N SER A 159 -10.35 -24.03 18.23
CA SER A 159 -10.73 -23.11 19.31
C SER A 159 -10.78 -21.64 18.89
N PHE A 160 -10.35 -21.31 17.66
CA PHE A 160 -10.37 -19.97 17.09
C PHE A 160 -11.23 -19.91 15.83
N GLU A 161 -12.23 -19.02 15.82
CA GLU A 161 -12.99 -18.75 14.60
C GLU A 161 -12.08 -18.23 13.48
N ASP A 162 -12.40 -18.61 12.24
CA ASP A 162 -11.71 -18.13 11.04
C ASP A 162 -10.18 -18.40 11.07
N THR A 163 -9.75 -19.54 11.65
CA THR A 163 -8.34 -19.98 11.67
C THR A 163 -8.13 -21.19 10.77
N VAL A 164 -7.05 -21.19 10.01
CA VAL A 164 -6.72 -22.26 9.06
C VAL A 164 -5.31 -22.78 9.32
N LEU A 165 -5.23 -24.07 9.63
CA LEU A 165 -3.96 -24.79 9.72
C LEU A 165 -3.50 -25.21 8.32
N CYS A 166 -2.36 -24.69 7.87
CA CYS A 166 -1.77 -24.95 6.56
C CYS A 166 -0.76 -26.11 6.63
N GLN A 167 -0.69 -26.92 5.57
CA GLN A 167 0.22 -28.07 5.47
C GLN A 167 1.68 -27.63 5.30
N ASN A 168 1.90 -26.54 4.58
CA ASN A 168 3.21 -25.99 4.27
C ASN A 168 3.12 -24.50 3.94
N GLU A 169 4.27 -23.86 3.82
CA GLU A 169 4.37 -22.43 3.56
C GLU A 169 3.78 -22.03 2.21
N GLU A 170 3.83 -22.90 1.18
CA GLU A 170 3.22 -22.61 -0.12
C GLU A 170 1.69 -22.49 -0.01
N GLU A 171 1.04 -23.40 0.72
CA GLU A 171 -0.39 -23.33 0.98
C GLU A 171 -0.75 -22.08 1.80
N LEU A 172 0.08 -21.71 2.78
CA LEU A 172 -0.11 -20.49 3.56
C LEU A 172 -0.08 -19.25 2.66
N PHE A 173 0.88 -19.13 1.74
CA PHE A 173 0.89 -18.04 0.76
C PHE A 173 -0.32 -18.10 -0.18
N ASP A 174 -0.68 -19.29 -0.65
CA ASP A 174 -1.81 -19.43 -1.58
C ASP A 174 -3.11 -18.93 -0.95
N LYS A 175 -3.39 -19.32 0.30
CA LYS A 175 -4.52 -18.81 1.08
C LYS A 175 -4.39 -17.33 1.41
N PHE A 176 -3.20 -16.83 1.74
CA PHE A 176 -3.01 -15.39 1.98
C PHE A 176 -3.46 -14.56 0.78
N PHE A 177 -3.08 -14.96 -0.44
CA PHE A 177 -3.52 -14.27 -1.65
C PHE A 177 -5.03 -14.40 -1.92
N GLU A 178 -5.67 -15.50 -1.51
CA GLU A 178 -7.14 -15.62 -1.54
C GLU A 178 -7.78 -14.63 -0.57
N LEU A 179 -7.20 -14.44 0.63
CA LEU A 179 -7.69 -13.47 1.61
C LEU A 179 -7.54 -12.03 1.13
N ILE A 180 -6.48 -11.69 0.41
CA ILE A 180 -6.27 -10.32 -0.06
C ILE A 180 -6.76 -10.08 -1.50
N ASP A 181 -7.45 -11.04 -2.12
CA ASP A 181 -7.84 -10.95 -3.54
C ASP A 181 -8.60 -9.66 -3.83
N ASP A 182 -9.65 -9.39 -3.04
CA ASP A 182 -10.49 -8.19 -3.12
C ASP A 182 -10.04 -7.04 -2.19
N ALA A 183 -8.83 -7.08 -1.63
CA ALA A 183 -8.26 -5.96 -0.87
C ALA A 183 -7.72 -4.88 -1.80
N ASP A 184 -8.15 -3.63 -1.61
CA ASP A 184 -7.67 -2.45 -2.32
C ASP A 184 -6.44 -1.85 -1.63
N VAL A 185 -6.48 -1.83 -0.29
CA VAL A 185 -5.39 -1.37 0.58
C VAL A 185 -4.89 -2.53 1.42
N LEU A 186 -3.57 -2.71 1.46
CA LEU A 186 -2.88 -3.51 2.46
C LEU A 186 -2.26 -2.57 3.48
N SER A 187 -2.52 -2.81 4.76
CA SER A 187 -1.94 -2.02 5.86
C SER A 187 -1.47 -2.93 6.98
N GLY A 188 -0.38 -2.55 7.63
CA GLY A 188 0.22 -3.27 8.75
C GLY A 188 1.10 -2.32 9.55
N TRP A 189 1.58 -2.74 10.71
CA TRP A 189 2.44 -1.90 11.55
C TRP A 189 3.92 -2.14 11.19
N ASN A 190 4.62 -1.14 10.64
CA ASN A 190 6.01 -1.27 10.18
C ASN A 190 6.19 -2.22 8.97
N SER A 191 5.10 -2.46 8.25
CA SER A 191 5.00 -3.35 7.09
C SER A 191 5.81 -2.90 5.86
N THR A 192 6.15 -1.62 5.73
CA THR A 192 7.07 -1.13 4.68
C THR A 192 8.46 -1.72 4.86
N THR A 193 8.94 -1.82 6.10
CA THR A 193 10.32 -2.25 6.37
C THR A 193 10.43 -3.74 6.61
N PHE A 194 9.36 -4.42 7.02
CA PHE A 194 9.40 -5.83 7.39
C PHE A 194 8.47 -6.70 6.53
N ASP A 195 7.16 -6.65 6.75
CA ASP A 195 6.22 -7.64 6.21
C ASP A 195 6.22 -7.72 4.69
N ILE A 196 6.05 -6.58 4.00
CA ILE A 196 6.02 -6.54 2.53
C ILE A 196 7.33 -7.05 1.92
N PRO A 197 8.52 -6.51 2.25
CA PRO A 197 9.76 -7.03 1.68
C PRO A 197 10.04 -8.48 2.07
N TYR A 198 9.69 -8.90 3.29
CA TYR A 198 9.88 -10.28 3.73
C TYR A 198 9.02 -11.24 2.91
N LEU A 199 7.71 -10.97 2.80
CA LEU A 199 6.77 -11.80 2.06
C LEU A 199 7.12 -11.89 0.56
N VAL A 200 7.50 -10.78 -0.07
CA VAL A 200 7.90 -10.77 -1.49
C VAL A 200 9.15 -11.60 -1.72
N LYS A 201 10.20 -11.39 -0.91
CA LYS A 201 11.48 -12.11 -1.02
C LYS A 201 11.34 -13.59 -0.65
N ARG A 202 10.54 -13.91 0.36
CA ARG A 202 10.30 -15.29 0.80
C ARG A 202 9.58 -16.08 -0.28
N LEU A 203 8.52 -15.51 -0.87
CA LEU A 203 7.80 -16.14 -1.97
C LEU A 203 8.70 -16.35 -3.20
N GLU A 204 9.57 -15.38 -3.50
CA GLU A 204 10.58 -15.53 -4.57
C GLU A 204 11.54 -16.70 -4.28
N LYS A 205 11.96 -16.87 -3.02
CA LYS A 205 12.89 -17.92 -2.56
C LYS A 205 12.29 -19.32 -2.58
N ILE A 206 11.04 -19.48 -2.14
CA ILE A 206 10.40 -20.80 -2.01
C ILE A 206 9.67 -21.26 -3.29
N LYS A 207 9.16 -20.32 -4.09
CA LYS A 207 8.52 -20.61 -5.38
C LYS A 207 9.38 -20.10 -6.53
N ASN A 208 9.17 -18.84 -6.92
CA ASN A 208 9.91 -18.15 -7.98
C ASN A 208 9.49 -16.67 -8.03
N ARG A 209 10.25 -15.88 -8.79
CA ARG A 209 9.96 -14.46 -9.01
C ARG A 209 8.58 -14.21 -9.64
N ASP A 210 8.08 -15.06 -10.53
CA ASP A 210 6.79 -14.86 -11.20
C ASP A 210 5.61 -14.89 -10.21
N SER A 211 5.72 -15.71 -9.17
CA SER A 211 4.72 -15.84 -8.10
C SER A 211 4.48 -14.51 -7.36
N THR A 212 5.50 -13.63 -7.31
CA THR A 212 5.40 -12.30 -6.67
C THR A 212 4.41 -11.36 -7.36
N LYS A 213 4.01 -11.65 -8.60
CA LYS A 213 2.98 -10.86 -9.30
C LYS A 213 1.63 -10.85 -8.58
N ARG A 214 1.35 -11.84 -7.73
CA ARG A 214 0.09 -11.96 -6.98
C ARG A 214 -0.10 -10.88 -5.91
N PHE A 215 0.97 -10.20 -5.51
CA PHE A 215 0.88 -8.99 -4.67
C PHE A 215 0.25 -7.81 -5.41
N CYS A 216 0.46 -7.73 -6.73
CA CYS A 216 -0.05 -6.66 -7.59
C CYS A 216 -1.30 -7.11 -8.36
N LEU A 217 -2.10 -6.15 -8.81
CA LEU A 217 -3.07 -6.38 -9.87
C LEU A 217 -2.40 -6.25 -11.25
N TRP A 218 -3.14 -6.56 -12.31
CA TRP A 218 -2.67 -6.53 -13.71
C TRP A 218 -1.44 -7.41 -14.01
N LYS A 219 -1.15 -8.41 -13.16
CA LYS A 219 0.01 -9.31 -13.28
C LYS A 219 1.34 -8.56 -13.36
N GLN A 220 1.45 -7.40 -12.70
CA GLN A 220 2.68 -6.63 -12.61
C GLN A 220 3.61 -7.20 -11.54
N PHE A 221 4.92 -7.00 -11.71
CA PHE A 221 5.87 -7.30 -10.65
C PHE A 221 5.88 -6.17 -9.61
N PRO A 222 5.95 -6.48 -8.31
CA PRO A 222 6.26 -5.47 -7.30
C PRO A 222 7.57 -4.76 -7.65
N ARG A 223 7.59 -3.43 -7.57
CA ARG A 223 8.77 -2.64 -7.87
C ARG A 223 9.66 -2.55 -6.64
N LYS A 224 10.89 -3.06 -6.77
CA LYS A 224 11.92 -2.87 -5.76
C LYS A 224 12.19 -1.37 -5.53
N ARG A 225 12.13 -0.93 -4.27
CA ARG A 225 12.49 0.43 -3.83
C ARG A 225 13.47 0.33 -2.66
N THR A 226 14.44 1.24 -2.62
CA THR A 226 15.28 1.43 -1.44
C THR A 226 15.10 2.85 -0.90
N PHE A 227 15.28 3.00 0.41
CA PHE A 227 15.19 4.29 1.09
C PHE A 227 16.09 4.28 2.32
N GLU A 228 16.50 5.46 2.78
CA GLU A 228 17.33 5.58 3.98
C GLU A 228 16.44 5.72 5.22
N LYS A 229 16.68 4.87 6.23
CA LYS A 229 16.06 4.98 7.56
C LYS A 229 17.14 4.76 8.61
N PHE A 230 17.32 5.73 9.51
CA PHE A 230 18.37 5.72 10.54
C PHE A 230 19.79 5.50 10.00
N GLY A 231 20.15 6.16 8.88
CA GLY A 231 21.48 6.06 8.28
C GLY A 231 21.78 4.70 7.61
N LYS A 232 20.75 3.86 7.43
CA LYS A 232 20.86 2.56 6.74
C LYS A 232 19.91 2.51 5.57
N GLU A 233 20.40 2.01 4.44
CA GLU A 233 19.55 1.69 3.30
C GLU A 233 18.64 0.50 3.66
N GLN A 234 17.34 0.71 3.52
CA GLN A 234 16.30 -0.29 3.71
C GLN A 234 15.71 -0.68 2.36
N LEU A 235 15.34 -1.96 2.23
CA LEU A 235 14.69 -2.53 1.07
C LEU A 235 13.19 -2.63 1.29
N THR A 236 12.40 -2.20 0.31
CA THR A 236 10.95 -2.43 0.26
C THR A 236 10.46 -2.67 -1.17
N TYR A 237 9.16 -2.89 -1.33
CA TYR A 237 8.52 -3.11 -2.62
C TYR A 237 7.23 -2.30 -2.74
N ASP A 238 7.13 -1.56 -3.83
CA ASP A 238 5.88 -0.90 -4.20
C ASP A 238 5.01 -1.90 -4.98
N ILE A 239 3.76 -2.06 -4.55
CA ILE A 239 2.75 -2.88 -5.23
C ILE A 239 1.88 -2.01 -6.15
N TYR A 240 1.35 -2.61 -7.21
CA TYR A 240 0.56 -1.90 -8.22
C TYR A 240 -0.86 -2.41 -8.29
N GLY A 241 -1.82 -1.50 -8.47
CA GLY A 241 -3.25 -1.77 -8.53
C GLY A 241 -3.89 -2.12 -7.18
N ARG A 242 -3.08 -2.53 -6.21
CA ARG A 242 -3.38 -2.39 -4.78
C ARG A 242 -2.49 -1.29 -4.23
N VAL A 243 -2.91 -0.66 -3.15
CA VAL A 243 -2.14 0.34 -2.42
C VAL A 243 -1.59 -0.30 -1.15
N HIS A 244 -0.32 -0.06 -0.85
CA HIS A 244 0.23 -0.35 0.47
C HIS A 244 0.36 0.95 1.25
N LEU A 245 -0.26 1.00 2.43
CA LEU A 245 -0.17 2.11 3.37
C LEU A 245 0.28 1.54 4.72
N ASP A 246 1.55 1.75 5.09
CA ASP A 246 2.05 1.35 6.40
C ASP A 246 1.44 2.24 7.49
N TYR A 247 0.77 1.60 8.45
CA TYR A 247 0.03 2.31 9.48
C TYR A 247 0.96 3.06 10.42
N LEU A 248 2.18 2.56 10.66
CA LEU A 248 3.16 3.28 11.47
C LEU A 248 3.57 4.60 10.79
N GLU A 249 3.73 4.60 9.46
CA GLU A 249 4.06 5.80 8.70
C GLU A 249 2.90 6.81 8.74
N LEU A 250 1.66 6.33 8.56
CA LEU A 250 0.46 7.17 8.70
C LEU A 250 0.36 7.77 10.11
N TYR A 251 0.59 6.96 11.14
CA TYR A 251 0.55 7.39 12.53
C TYR A 251 1.61 8.47 12.80
N GLN A 252 2.86 8.25 12.39
CA GLN A 252 3.94 9.23 12.54
C GLN A 252 3.69 10.52 11.76
N LYS A 253 3.03 10.43 10.60
CA LYS A 253 2.71 11.61 9.79
C LYS A 253 1.63 12.48 10.42
N HIS A 254 0.58 11.86 10.96
CA HIS A 254 -0.63 12.56 11.37
C HIS A 254 -0.69 12.85 12.88
N THR A 255 0.17 12.23 13.68
CA THR A 255 0.30 12.59 15.10
C THR A 255 1.27 13.74 15.29
N TYR A 256 0.91 14.68 16.17
CA TYR A 256 1.68 15.91 16.41
C TYR A 256 2.78 15.74 17.45
N HIS A 257 2.76 14.66 18.22
CA HIS A 257 3.70 14.43 19.32
C HIS A 257 4.62 13.25 19.02
N GLU A 258 5.89 13.38 19.41
CA GLU A 258 6.79 12.24 19.41
C GLU A 258 6.42 11.28 20.55
N MET A 259 6.30 9.99 20.21
CA MET A 259 6.06 8.93 21.20
C MET A 259 7.36 8.47 21.84
N HIS A 260 7.29 8.02 23.10
CA HIS A 260 8.41 7.36 23.76
C HIS A 260 8.83 6.06 23.06
N SER A 261 7.86 5.34 22.50
CA SER A 261 8.06 4.15 21.68
C SER A 261 7.02 4.11 20.57
N TYR A 262 7.43 3.61 19.41
CA TYR A 262 6.54 3.33 18.28
C TYR A 262 6.26 1.83 18.11
N SER A 263 6.53 1.02 19.13
CA SER A 263 6.04 -0.36 19.16
C SER A 263 4.52 -0.38 19.15
N LEU A 264 3.91 -1.34 18.44
CA LEU A 264 2.46 -1.50 18.38
C LEU A 264 1.82 -1.65 19.76
N ASP A 265 2.50 -2.30 20.73
CA ASP A 265 2.01 -2.43 22.10
C ASP A 265 1.87 -1.06 22.80
N PHE A 266 2.96 -0.27 22.81
CA PHE A 266 2.95 1.07 23.40
C PHE A 266 1.93 2.01 22.75
N VAL A 267 1.85 2.01 21.41
CA VAL A 267 0.87 2.87 20.71
C VAL A 267 -0.54 2.34 20.92
N GLY A 268 -0.75 1.02 20.87
CA GLY A 268 -2.04 0.39 21.17
C GLY A 268 -2.55 0.77 22.56
N GLU A 269 -1.69 0.70 23.58
CA GLU A 269 -2.02 1.12 24.93
C GLU A 269 -2.39 2.60 24.99
N HIS A 270 -1.56 3.47 24.40
CA HIS A 270 -1.81 4.92 24.40
C HIS A 270 -3.12 5.28 23.71
N GLU A 271 -3.39 4.65 22.56
CA GLU A 271 -4.52 5.02 21.71
C GLU A 271 -5.84 4.40 22.18
N THR A 272 -5.82 3.15 22.62
CA THR A 272 -7.03 2.34 22.85
C THR A 272 -7.20 1.91 24.31
N GLY A 273 -6.15 2.04 25.13
CA GLY A 273 -6.11 1.48 26.48
C GLY A 273 -5.85 -0.03 26.53
N ASP A 274 -5.82 -0.70 25.38
CA ASP A 274 -5.53 -2.13 25.31
C ASP A 274 -4.01 -2.37 25.31
N ARG A 275 -3.58 -3.27 26.19
CA ARG A 275 -2.21 -3.79 26.17
C ARG A 275 -2.18 -5.14 25.46
N LYS A 276 -1.06 -5.44 24.80
CA LYS A 276 -0.80 -6.81 24.38
C LYS A 276 -0.82 -7.74 25.60
N LEU A 277 -1.24 -8.98 25.39
CA LEU A 277 -1.12 -9.98 26.44
C LEU A 277 0.37 -10.03 26.89
N PRO A 278 0.67 -10.16 28.18
CA PRO A 278 2.04 -10.41 28.61
C PRO A 278 2.37 -11.89 28.40
N TYR A 279 3.59 -12.18 27.95
CA TYR A 279 4.13 -13.54 27.94
C TYR A 279 5.57 -13.58 28.40
N GLU A 280 5.97 -14.74 28.93
CA GLU A 280 7.35 -14.98 29.36
C GLU A 280 8.13 -15.70 28.27
N GLY A 281 9.27 -15.11 27.88
CA GLY A 281 10.19 -15.67 26.87
C GLY A 281 10.07 -14.99 25.52
N SER A 282 10.44 -15.69 24.45
CA SER A 282 10.41 -15.21 23.06
C SER A 282 9.16 -15.67 22.31
N LEU A 283 8.81 -14.99 21.20
CA LEU A 283 7.76 -15.44 20.28
C LEU A 283 8.04 -16.86 19.76
N ASP A 284 9.32 -17.19 19.51
CA ASP A 284 9.74 -18.54 19.15
C ASP A 284 9.40 -19.58 20.23
N ARG A 285 9.58 -19.23 21.50
CA ARG A 285 9.21 -20.11 22.62
C ARG A 285 7.70 -20.29 22.68
N LEU A 286 6.91 -19.23 22.48
CA LEU A 286 5.46 -19.33 22.38
C LEU A 286 5.07 -20.25 21.23
N TYR A 287 5.61 -20.04 20.04
CA TYR A 287 5.34 -20.87 18.88
C TYR A 287 5.59 -22.36 19.17
N LYS A 288 6.71 -22.69 19.81
CA LYS A 288 7.09 -24.09 20.12
C LYS A 288 6.34 -24.72 21.28
N TYR A 289 5.97 -23.96 22.31
CA TYR A 289 5.50 -24.53 23.58
C TYR A 289 4.13 -24.04 24.04
N ASP A 290 3.61 -22.98 23.44
CA ASP A 290 2.28 -22.42 23.69
C ASP A 290 1.65 -21.92 22.38
N PHE A 291 1.40 -22.86 21.47
CA PHE A 291 0.91 -22.58 20.12
C PHE A 291 -0.43 -21.85 20.12
N LYS A 292 -1.28 -22.12 21.12
CA LYS A 292 -2.56 -21.40 21.30
C LYS A 292 -2.31 -19.91 21.54
N LYS A 293 -1.43 -19.57 22.48
CA LYS A 293 -1.12 -18.18 22.80
C LYS A 293 -0.37 -17.48 21.65
N PHE A 294 0.45 -18.20 20.90
CA PHE A 294 1.07 -17.69 19.66
C PHE A 294 0.02 -17.22 18.64
N ILE A 295 -1.03 -18.01 18.41
CA ILE A 295 -2.14 -17.61 17.52
C ILE A 295 -2.90 -16.41 18.09
N GLU A 296 -3.15 -16.37 19.40
CA GLU A 296 -3.80 -15.24 20.08
C GLU A 296 -3.03 -13.93 19.86
N TYR A 297 -1.70 -13.95 19.94
CA TYR A 297 -0.87 -12.77 19.74
C TYR A 297 -0.96 -12.19 18.33
N ASN A 298 -0.71 -13.01 17.31
CA ASN A 298 -0.74 -12.52 15.92
C ASN A 298 -2.15 -12.01 15.56
N ARG A 299 -3.21 -12.62 16.11
CA ARG A 299 -4.58 -12.10 15.98
C ARG A 299 -4.78 -10.78 16.70
N GLN A 300 -4.27 -10.66 17.92
CA GLN A 300 -4.38 -9.45 18.73
C GLN A 300 -3.70 -8.27 18.05
N ASP A 301 -2.53 -8.47 17.44
CA ASP A 301 -1.77 -7.41 16.77
C ASP A 301 -2.56 -6.78 15.61
N VAL A 302 -3.17 -7.62 14.77
CA VAL A 302 -4.06 -7.13 13.70
C VAL A 302 -5.29 -6.43 14.29
N MET A 303 -5.89 -6.95 15.36
CA MET A 303 -7.06 -6.30 15.97
C MET A 303 -6.72 -4.98 16.68
N LEU A 304 -5.51 -4.82 17.20
CA LEU A 304 -5.03 -3.55 17.75
C LEU A 304 -4.91 -2.49 16.65
N LEU A 305 -4.38 -2.87 15.48
CA LEU A 305 -4.37 -1.99 14.29
C LEU A 305 -5.77 -1.51 13.91
N VAL A 306 -6.73 -2.42 13.86
CA VAL A 306 -8.14 -2.10 13.56
C VAL A 306 -8.70 -1.09 14.56
N LYS A 307 -8.46 -1.30 15.87
CA LYS A 307 -8.95 -0.38 16.91
C LYS A 307 -8.28 1.00 16.83
N ILE A 308 -6.99 1.06 16.52
CA ILE A 308 -6.28 2.32 16.31
C ILE A 308 -6.89 3.06 15.11
N ASP A 309 -7.18 2.36 14.00
CA ASP A 309 -7.79 2.99 12.83
C ASP A 309 -9.24 3.39 13.03
N ASP A 310 -10.04 2.59 13.72
CA ASP A 310 -11.42 2.95 14.08
C ASP A 310 -11.47 4.27 14.88
N LYS A 311 -10.45 4.54 15.70
CA LYS A 311 -10.30 5.81 16.44
C LYS A 311 -9.78 6.94 15.56
N ASN A 312 -8.67 6.71 14.84
CA ASN A 312 -7.88 7.78 14.21
C ASN A 312 -8.27 8.06 12.76
N ARG A 313 -8.80 7.05 12.06
CA ARG A 313 -9.28 7.12 10.67
C ARG A 313 -8.24 7.68 9.69
N PHE A 314 -6.98 7.32 9.88
CA PHE A 314 -5.90 7.87 9.04
C PHE A 314 -5.94 7.35 7.61
N ILE A 315 -6.39 6.10 7.38
CA ILE A 315 -6.57 5.61 6.00
C ILE A 315 -7.70 6.38 5.31
N ASP A 316 -8.81 6.65 6.01
CA ASP A 316 -9.90 7.48 5.47
C ASP A 316 -9.42 8.90 5.15
N LEU A 317 -8.63 9.51 6.06
CA LEU A 317 -8.04 10.83 5.83
C LEU A 317 -7.15 10.84 4.59
N SER A 318 -6.24 9.88 4.45
CA SER A 318 -5.42 9.69 3.25
C SER A 318 -6.27 9.51 2.00
N ASN A 319 -7.36 8.74 2.09
CA ASN A 319 -8.26 8.52 0.98
C ASN A 319 -8.92 9.83 0.54
N GLN A 320 -9.46 10.63 1.46
CA GLN A 320 -10.05 11.94 1.15
C GLN A 320 -9.02 12.90 0.54
N LEU A 321 -7.87 13.05 1.20
CA LEU A 321 -6.80 13.94 0.75
C LEU A 321 -6.31 13.61 -0.66
N ALA A 322 -6.17 12.31 -0.99
CA ALA A 322 -5.75 11.88 -2.32
C ALA A 322 -6.76 12.28 -3.39
N HIS A 323 -8.05 12.11 -3.10
CA HIS A 323 -9.14 12.33 -4.03
C HIS A 323 -9.45 13.81 -4.25
N ASP A 324 -9.47 14.60 -3.19
CA ASP A 324 -9.66 16.05 -3.24
C ASP A 324 -8.56 16.74 -4.06
N ASN A 325 -7.36 16.16 -4.10
CA ASN A 325 -6.21 16.70 -4.80
C ASN A 325 -5.84 15.91 -6.07
N ASN A 326 -6.66 14.95 -6.51
CA ASN A 326 -6.39 14.12 -7.70
C ASN A 326 -4.97 13.53 -7.77
N VAL A 327 -4.48 13.03 -6.63
CA VAL A 327 -3.20 12.31 -6.50
C VAL A 327 -3.43 10.85 -6.12
N LEU A 328 -2.41 10.01 -6.26
CA LEU A 328 -2.48 8.62 -5.81
C LEU A 328 -2.45 8.54 -4.27
N LEU A 329 -3.08 7.52 -3.67
CA LEU A 329 -3.14 7.38 -2.20
C LEU A 329 -1.75 7.38 -1.56
N GLN A 330 -0.77 6.70 -2.15
CA GLN A 330 0.61 6.66 -1.67
C GLN A 330 1.29 8.04 -1.64
N ASN A 331 0.83 8.99 -2.47
CA ASN A 331 1.38 10.35 -2.46
C ASN A 331 1.06 11.09 -1.16
N THR A 332 0.01 10.66 -0.44
CA THR A 332 -0.40 11.27 0.84
C THR A 332 0.56 10.97 1.98
N LEU A 333 1.44 9.97 1.85
CA LEU A 333 2.53 9.75 2.81
C LEU A 333 3.57 10.89 2.73
N GLY A 334 3.78 11.47 1.54
CA GLY A 334 4.51 12.72 1.35
C GLY A 334 3.60 13.96 1.39
N SER A 335 4.19 15.16 1.33
CA SER A 335 3.42 16.42 1.26
C SER A 335 3.60 17.15 -0.06
N VAL A 336 4.76 16.99 -0.72
CA VAL A 336 5.12 17.73 -1.95
C VAL A 336 4.11 17.48 -3.07
N ALA A 337 3.91 16.22 -3.47
CA ALA A 337 3.01 15.90 -4.59
C ALA A 337 1.54 16.32 -4.32
N LEU A 338 1.12 16.33 -3.05
CA LEU A 338 -0.22 16.77 -2.66
C LEU A 338 -0.35 18.29 -2.79
N ILE A 339 0.63 19.05 -2.28
CA ILE A 339 0.63 20.52 -2.34
C ILE A 339 0.78 20.99 -3.79
N ASP A 340 1.71 20.40 -4.56
CA ASP A 340 1.93 20.75 -5.96
C ASP A 340 0.64 20.59 -6.77
N GLN A 341 -0.07 19.46 -6.60
CA GLN A 341 -1.30 19.24 -7.34
C GLN A 341 -2.46 20.09 -6.82
N ALA A 342 -2.53 20.40 -5.53
CA ALA A 342 -3.51 21.34 -4.99
C ALA A 342 -3.38 22.72 -5.64
N ILE A 343 -2.14 23.21 -5.79
CA ILE A 343 -1.85 24.49 -6.44
C ILE A 343 -2.24 24.45 -7.92
N ILE A 344 -1.87 23.37 -8.63
CA ILE A 344 -2.23 23.19 -10.05
C ILE A 344 -3.76 23.17 -10.22
N ASN A 345 -4.49 22.41 -9.40
CA ASN A 345 -5.94 22.35 -9.43
C ASN A 345 -6.57 23.74 -9.20
N GLU A 346 -6.05 24.51 -8.25
CA GLU A 346 -6.53 25.87 -7.98
C GLU A 346 -6.25 26.83 -9.15
N ILE A 347 -5.08 26.76 -9.77
CA ILE A 347 -4.73 27.54 -10.96
C ILE A 347 -5.70 27.23 -12.10
N HIS A 348 -5.98 25.94 -12.35
CA HIS A 348 -6.92 25.53 -13.40
C HIS A 348 -8.36 25.94 -13.11
N ASN A 349 -8.79 25.96 -11.84
CA ASN A 349 -10.11 26.44 -11.44
C ASN A 349 -10.31 27.94 -11.70
N GLN A 350 -9.22 28.70 -11.84
CA GLN A 350 -9.23 30.11 -12.22
C GLN A 350 -9.12 30.32 -13.75
N ASP A 351 -9.26 29.26 -14.55
CA ASP A 351 -9.06 29.26 -16.01
C ASP A 351 -7.64 29.70 -16.44
N LEU A 352 -6.64 29.50 -15.55
CA LEU A 352 -5.22 29.79 -15.79
C LEU A 352 -4.41 28.50 -16.00
N ILE A 353 -3.17 28.65 -16.48
CA ILE A 353 -2.17 27.58 -16.71
C ILE A 353 -0.83 27.92 -16.04
#